data_AF-A0AAU9D370-F1
#
_entry.id   AF-A0AAU9D370-F1
#
_cell.length_a   1.000
_cell.length_b   1.000
_cell.length_c   1.000
_cell.angle_alpha   90.00
_cell.angle_beta   90.00
_cell.angle_gamma   90.00
#
_symmetry.space_group_name_H-M   'P 1'
#
loop_
_entity.id
_entity.type
_entity.pdbx_description
1 polymer ?
#
loop_
_entity_poly.entity_id
_entity_poly.type
_entity_poly.pdbx_seq_one_letter_code
_entity_poly.pdbx_strand_id
1 'polypeptide(L)'
;MKALNFLPLIFLVNTLFSCSSDSEEEIKPIEEPKSFVIGQDNFEIGETESANPTLWLDLLSLDGESKSFIIADSKPEGDTWMYVNQYCSVLSVYWLQSDLKEGLRFKSLAFEKKKEATNKLISFESLNHQAKYAEEALKGKLVTKENFYQLIEAGENGALAWFGNDTHVLGIRIVGSEYYFYDSNGGKVTVFTELSELKKQIEKFSPNVFVFAE
;
A
#
# COMPACT_ATOMS: atom_id res chain seq x y z
N MET A 1 4.03 43.12 4.19
CA MET A 1 3.56 41.93 4.91
C MET A 1 4.74 41.33 5.64
N LYS A 2 4.73 41.35 6.98
CA LYS A 2 5.80 40.79 7.82
C LYS A 2 5.41 39.35 8.17
N ALA A 3 6.24 38.38 7.80
CA ALA A 3 6.11 36.99 8.23
C ALA A 3 6.74 36.85 9.62
N LEU A 4 5.96 36.36 10.58
CA LEU A 4 6.42 35.97 11.91
C LEU A 4 6.97 34.53 11.85
N ASN A 5 8.21 34.37 12.31
CA ASN A 5 8.86 33.09 12.57
C ASN A 5 8.23 32.42 13.79
N PHE A 6 7.79 31.17 13.65
CA PHE A 6 7.48 30.28 14.77
C PHE A 6 8.67 29.36 15.04
N LEU A 7 9.17 29.40 16.28
CA LEU A 7 10.10 28.43 16.85
C LEU A 7 9.31 27.25 17.46
N PRO A 8 9.82 26.01 17.45
CA PRO A 8 9.19 24.90 18.15
C PRO A 8 9.59 24.91 19.64
N LEU A 9 8.57 24.77 20.49
CA LEU A 9 8.70 24.64 21.93
C LEU A 9 9.00 23.16 22.26
N ILE A 10 10.20 22.90 22.76
CA ILE A 10 10.61 21.60 23.31
C ILE A 10 10.01 21.48 24.72
N PHE A 11 9.17 20.47 24.96
CA PHE A 11 8.81 20.05 26.31
C PHE A 11 9.53 18.75 26.65
N LEU A 12 10.55 18.87 27.51
CA LEU A 12 11.04 17.77 28.33
C LEU A 12 10.02 17.52 29.45
N VAL A 13 9.53 16.29 29.57
CA VAL A 13 8.90 15.82 30.79
C VAL A 13 9.74 14.65 31.31
N ASN A 14 10.64 14.98 32.24
CA ASN A 14 11.16 14.02 33.21
C ASN A 14 10.04 13.74 34.21
N THR A 15 9.56 12.50 34.25
CA THR A 15 8.76 12.01 35.38
C THR A 15 9.46 10.83 36.03
N LEU A 16 9.60 10.97 37.35
CA LEU A 16 10.28 10.10 38.28
C LEU A 16 9.53 8.77 38.39
N PHE A 17 10.24 7.66 38.21
CA PHE A 17 9.75 6.33 38.56
C PHE A 17 9.72 6.19 40.09
N SER A 18 8.51 6.17 40.64
CA SER A 18 8.24 5.68 42.00
C SER A 18 7.96 4.18 41.91
N CYS A 19 8.79 3.36 42.56
CA CYS A 19 8.51 1.94 42.78
C CYS A 19 7.33 1.80 43.75
N SER A 20 6.22 1.23 43.30
CA SER A 20 5.25 0.57 44.17
C SER A 20 5.13 -0.89 43.74
N SER A 21 5.44 -1.78 44.67
CA SER A 21 5.17 -3.20 44.57
C SER A 21 3.67 -3.49 44.68
N ASP A 22 3.28 -4.60 44.06
CA ASP A 22 2.08 -5.39 44.33
C ASP A 22 0.76 -4.94 43.70
N SER A 23 0.56 -5.39 42.46
CA SER A 23 -0.56 -6.30 42.17
C SER A 23 -0.26 -7.09 40.89
N GLU A 24 -0.30 -8.42 40.97
CA GLU A 24 -0.29 -9.29 39.80
C GLU A 24 -1.63 -9.14 39.09
N GLU A 25 -1.72 -8.15 38.20
CA GLU A 25 -2.85 -8.00 37.30
C GLU A 25 -2.74 -9.11 36.25
N GLU A 26 -3.66 -10.08 36.33
CA GLU A 26 -3.76 -11.20 35.39
C GLU A 26 -3.90 -10.65 33.97
N ILE A 27 -2.80 -10.70 33.20
CA ILE A 27 -2.75 -10.28 31.80
C ILE A 27 -3.65 -11.23 31.02
N LYS A 28 -4.89 -10.81 30.77
CA LYS A 28 -5.80 -11.54 29.89
C LYS A 28 -5.18 -11.62 28.49
N PRO A 29 -5.22 -12.77 27.83
CA PRO A 29 -4.77 -12.90 26.45
C PRO A 29 -5.47 -11.82 25.61
N ILE A 30 -4.71 -11.04 24.85
CA ILE A 30 -5.25 -10.15 23.83
C ILE A 30 -6.03 -11.06 22.88
N GLU A 31 -7.36 -10.95 22.89
CA GLU A 31 -8.20 -11.67 21.93
C GLU A 31 -7.72 -11.32 20.52
N GLU A 32 -7.30 -12.33 19.76
CA GLU A 32 -6.97 -12.14 18.36
C GLU A 32 -8.17 -11.45 17.67
N PRO A 33 -7.94 -10.39 16.87
CA PRO A 33 -9.02 -9.67 16.22
C PRO A 33 -9.84 -10.68 15.40
N LYS A 34 -11.14 -10.76 15.70
CA LYS A 34 -12.08 -11.62 14.96
C LYS A 34 -11.89 -11.38 13.47
N SER A 35 -11.44 -12.41 12.77
CA SER A 35 -11.29 -12.37 11.32
C SER A 35 -12.63 -11.99 10.68
N PHE A 36 -12.70 -10.83 10.05
CA PHE A 36 -13.87 -10.39 9.31
C PHE A 36 -14.05 -11.27 8.07
N VAL A 37 -15.12 -12.07 8.04
CA VAL A 37 -15.53 -12.78 6.82
C VAL A 37 -16.42 -11.83 6.03
N ILE A 38 -15.87 -11.25 4.96
CA ILE A 38 -16.68 -10.55 3.97
C ILE A 38 -17.58 -11.61 3.31
N GLY A 39 -18.90 -11.48 3.47
CA GLY A 39 -19.86 -12.27 2.70
C GLY A 39 -19.52 -12.15 1.22
N GLN A 40 -19.54 -13.26 0.49
CA GLN A 40 -18.91 -13.44 -0.83
C GLN A 40 -19.25 -12.35 -1.88
N ASP A 41 -20.27 -11.51 -1.71
CA ASP A 41 -20.82 -10.66 -2.78
C ASP A 41 -21.02 -9.16 -2.42
N ASN A 42 -20.43 -8.62 -1.35
CA ASN A 42 -20.80 -7.28 -0.87
C ASN A 42 -19.95 -6.11 -1.41
N PHE A 43 -19.46 -6.19 -2.65
CA PHE A 43 -18.91 -5.01 -3.31
C PHE A 43 -19.51 -4.80 -4.70
N GLU A 44 -19.78 -3.55 -5.01
CA GLU A 44 -20.23 -3.11 -6.33
C GLU A 44 -19.09 -2.41 -7.08
N ILE A 45 -19.13 -2.48 -8.41
CA ILE A 45 -18.24 -1.69 -9.26
C ILE A 45 -19.10 -0.54 -9.80
N GLY A 46 -18.83 0.67 -9.31
CA GLY A 46 -19.45 1.89 -9.82
C GLY A 46 -18.74 2.38 -11.09
N GLU A 47 -18.94 3.66 -11.40
CA GLU A 47 -18.24 4.31 -12.51
C GLU A 47 -16.74 4.42 -12.20
N THR A 48 -15.90 3.81 -13.05
CA THR A 48 -14.44 3.87 -12.93
C THR A 48 -13.74 3.85 -14.28
N GLU A 49 -12.95 4.89 -14.53
CA GLU A 49 -12.06 5.01 -15.67
C GLU A 49 -10.58 5.11 -15.27
N SER A 50 -10.32 5.46 -14.01
CA SER A 50 -8.98 5.53 -13.44
C SER A 50 -8.26 4.17 -13.49
N ALA A 51 -6.93 4.21 -13.50
CA ALA A 51 -6.14 2.99 -13.40
C ALA A 51 -6.16 2.40 -11.99
N ASN A 52 -6.30 3.26 -10.97
CA ASN A 52 -6.30 2.93 -9.56
C ASN A 52 -7.50 3.60 -8.87
N PRO A 53 -8.68 2.97 -8.91
CA PRO A 53 -9.88 3.52 -8.30
C PRO A 53 -9.80 3.47 -6.78
N THR A 54 -10.81 4.06 -6.15
CA THR A 54 -10.95 4.10 -4.70
C THR A 54 -11.95 3.04 -4.24
N LEU A 55 -11.66 2.40 -3.12
CA LEU A 55 -12.62 1.61 -2.37
C LEU A 55 -13.33 2.50 -1.34
N TRP A 56 -14.65 2.50 -1.39
CA TRP A 56 -15.51 3.21 -0.46
C TRP A 56 -16.32 2.21 0.38
N LEU A 57 -16.53 2.54 1.65
CA LEU A 57 -17.34 1.78 2.60
C LEU A 57 -18.56 2.60 3.00
N ASP A 58 -19.75 2.02 2.95
CA ASP A 58 -20.96 2.64 3.49
C ASP A 58 -21.00 2.43 5.01
N LEU A 59 -20.90 3.53 5.76
CA LEU A 59 -20.92 3.53 7.21
C LEU A 59 -22.25 3.02 7.80
N LEU A 60 -23.37 3.12 7.08
CA LEU A 60 -24.64 2.56 7.55
C LEU A 60 -24.65 1.03 7.58
N SER A 61 -23.78 0.40 6.79
CA SER A 61 -23.62 -1.06 6.78
C SER A 61 -22.81 -1.59 7.97
N LEU A 62 -22.17 -0.71 8.77
CA LEU A 62 -21.33 -1.11 9.90
C LEU A 62 -22.08 -1.84 11.01
N ASP A 63 -23.38 -1.60 11.17
CA ASP A 63 -24.19 -2.31 12.17
C ASP A 63 -24.92 -3.53 11.59
N GLY A 64 -24.87 -3.72 10.26
CA GLY A 64 -25.50 -4.84 9.58
C GLY A 64 -24.69 -6.14 9.59
N GLU A 65 -25.32 -7.25 9.22
CA GLU A 65 -24.70 -8.56 9.02
C GLU A 65 -23.66 -8.57 7.88
N SER A 66 -23.72 -7.56 7.00
CA SER A 66 -22.90 -7.44 5.80
C SER A 66 -22.46 -6.00 5.60
N LYS A 67 -21.17 -5.80 5.32
CA LYS A 67 -20.59 -4.48 5.02
C LYS A 67 -20.68 -4.22 3.53
N SER A 68 -21.13 -3.04 3.15
CA SER A 68 -21.34 -2.65 1.75
C SER A 68 -20.16 -1.81 1.26
N PHE A 69 -19.53 -2.27 0.19
CA PHE A 69 -18.43 -1.58 -0.44
C PHE A 69 -18.76 -1.19 -1.89
N ILE A 70 -18.15 -0.12 -2.38
CA ILE A 70 -18.20 0.24 -3.79
C ILE A 70 -16.83 0.71 -4.28
N ILE A 71 -16.49 0.27 -5.49
CA ILE A 71 -15.27 0.67 -6.18
C ILE A 71 -15.64 1.76 -7.18
N ALA A 72 -15.12 2.97 -6.97
CA ALA A 72 -15.45 4.12 -7.81
C ALA A 72 -14.30 5.14 -7.82
N ASP A 73 -14.23 5.97 -8.86
CA ASP A 73 -13.22 7.02 -8.97
C ASP A 73 -13.50 8.20 -8.03
N SER A 74 -14.78 8.48 -7.74
CA SER A 74 -15.23 9.54 -6.84
C SER A 74 -16.09 8.98 -5.72
N LYS A 75 -16.27 9.77 -4.65
CA LYS A 75 -17.21 9.44 -3.56
C LYS A 75 -18.60 9.23 -4.16
N PRO A 76 -19.28 8.10 -3.86
CA PRO A 76 -20.67 7.91 -4.26
C PRO A 76 -21.59 8.96 -3.63
N GLU A 77 -22.81 9.08 -4.17
CA GLU A 77 -23.80 10.01 -3.63
C GLU A 77 -24.17 9.65 -2.18
N GLY A 78 -24.29 10.68 -1.32
CA GLY A 78 -24.58 10.55 0.10
C GLY A 78 -23.37 10.84 1.01
N ASP A 79 -23.68 10.99 2.31
CA ASP A 79 -22.69 11.36 3.33
C ASP A 79 -22.21 10.18 4.17
N THR A 80 -22.70 8.98 3.87
CA THR A 80 -22.39 7.76 4.62
C THR A 80 -21.15 7.04 4.08
N TRP A 81 -20.60 7.47 2.95
CA TRP A 81 -19.44 6.82 2.34
C TRP A 81 -18.13 7.33 2.92
N MET A 82 -17.30 6.39 3.39
CA MET A 82 -15.96 6.62 3.90
C MET A 82 -14.91 6.10 2.91
N TYR A 83 -13.85 6.88 2.69
CA TYR A 83 -12.67 6.44 1.96
C TYR A 83 -11.98 5.31 2.74
N VAL A 84 -11.78 4.15 2.12
CA VAL A 84 -11.01 3.05 2.70
C VAL A 84 -9.57 3.16 2.25
N ASN A 85 -9.32 2.93 0.96
CA ASN A 85 -7.99 3.02 0.36
C ASN A 85 -8.10 2.97 -1.18
N GLN A 86 -6.96 3.10 -1.85
CA GLN A 86 -6.79 2.78 -3.28
C GLN A 86 -6.01 1.47 -3.45
N TYR A 87 -6.06 0.90 -4.64
CA TYR A 87 -5.48 -0.41 -4.97
C TYR A 87 -3.98 -0.38 -5.31
N CYS A 88 -3.24 0.72 -5.03
CA CYS A 88 -1.86 0.87 -5.49
C CYS A 88 -0.92 -0.25 -5.03
N SER A 89 -1.08 -0.71 -3.80
CA SER A 89 -0.28 -1.80 -3.24
C SER A 89 -0.54 -3.13 -3.93
N VAL A 90 -1.80 -3.48 -4.13
CA VAL A 90 -2.20 -4.74 -4.77
C VAL A 90 -1.90 -4.72 -6.26
N LEU A 91 -2.20 -3.62 -6.97
CA LEU A 91 -1.92 -3.47 -8.39
C LEU A 91 -0.43 -3.54 -8.71
N SER A 92 0.42 -2.96 -7.86
CA SER A 92 1.87 -3.05 -8.02
C SER A 92 2.36 -4.50 -7.91
N VAL A 93 1.85 -5.27 -6.94
CA VAL A 93 2.14 -6.71 -6.84
C VAL A 93 1.65 -7.48 -8.07
N TYR A 94 0.41 -7.26 -8.50
CA TYR A 94 -0.14 -7.94 -9.68
C TYR A 94 0.62 -7.63 -10.97
N TRP A 95 1.06 -6.38 -11.14
CA TRP A 95 1.90 -6.01 -12.27
C TRP A 95 3.28 -6.69 -12.20
N LEU A 96 3.93 -6.70 -11.03
CA LEU A 96 5.21 -7.37 -10.81
C LEU A 96 5.13 -8.90 -11.00
N GLN A 97 4.00 -9.53 -10.71
CA GLN A 97 3.77 -10.96 -10.97
C GLN A 97 3.37 -11.29 -12.41
N SER A 98 3.02 -10.28 -13.22
CA SER A 98 2.67 -10.48 -14.63
C SER A 98 3.92 -10.56 -15.51
N ASP A 99 3.78 -10.63 -16.83
CA ASP A 99 4.88 -10.38 -17.80
C ASP A 99 4.62 -9.12 -18.63
N LEU A 100 3.74 -8.24 -18.13
CA LEU A 100 3.31 -7.05 -18.86
C LEU A 100 4.42 -5.99 -18.90
N LYS A 101 4.69 -5.50 -20.11
CA LYS A 101 5.53 -4.31 -20.31
C LYS A 101 4.72 -3.02 -20.28
N GLU A 102 3.44 -3.09 -20.60
CA GLU A 102 2.50 -1.99 -20.35
C GLU A 102 2.07 -1.89 -18.88
N GLY A 103 1.47 -0.75 -18.54
CA GLY A 103 0.90 -0.56 -17.21
C GLY A 103 -0.41 -1.30 -17.03
N LEU A 104 -0.56 -1.95 -15.87
CA LEU A 104 -1.80 -2.59 -15.46
C LEU A 104 -2.83 -1.54 -14.99
N ARG A 105 -4.10 -1.77 -15.30
CA ARG A 105 -5.22 -0.94 -14.82
C ARG A 105 -6.20 -1.82 -14.06
N PHE A 106 -6.81 -1.30 -12.99
CA PHE A 106 -7.82 -2.05 -12.23
C PHE A 106 -8.97 -2.53 -13.14
N LYS A 107 -9.45 -1.67 -14.05
CA LYS A 107 -10.55 -2.02 -14.94
C LYS A 107 -10.28 -3.21 -15.84
N SER A 108 -9.01 -3.46 -16.22
CA SER A 108 -8.62 -4.60 -17.06
C SER A 108 -8.51 -5.92 -16.31
N LEU A 109 -8.63 -5.93 -14.98
CA LEU A 109 -8.66 -7.15 -14.19
C LEU A 109 -9.98 -7.91 -14.42
N ALA A 110 -9.88 -9.25 -14.49
CA ALA A 110 -11.04 -10.11 -14.41
C ALA A 110 -11.78 -9.92 -13.06
N PHE A 111 -13.07 -10.19 -13.03
CA PHE A 111 -13.90 -9.96 -11.84
C PHE A 111 -13.35 -10.67 -10.59
N GLU A 112 -12.94 -11.93 -10.70
CA GLU A 112 -12.33 -12.68 -9.58
C GLU A 112 -11.05 -12.04 -9.06
N LYS A 113 -10.24 -11.44 -9.94
CA LYS A 113 -9.04 -10.70 -9.53
C LYS A 113 -9.36 -9.37 -8.87
N LYS A 114 -10.45 -8.70 -9.28
CA LYS A 114 -10.96 -7.51 -8.58
C LYS A 114 -11.41 -7.87 -7.18
N LYS A 115 -12.18 -8.95 -7.03
CA LYS A 115 -12.63 -9.49 -5.75
C LYS A 115 -11.48 -9.86 -4.82
N GLU A 116 -10.49 -10.59 -5.33
CA GLU A 116 -9.27 -10.92 -4.59
C GLU A 116 -8.55 -9.65 -4.11
N ALA A 117 -8.39 -8.66 -5.00
CA ALA A 117 -7.75 -7.40 -4.68
C ALA A 117 -8.51 -6.60 -3.61
N THR A 118 -9.84 -6.54 -3.69
CA THR A 118 -10.70 -5.86 -2.71
C THR A 118 -10.60 -6.53 -1.35
N ASN A 119 -10.66 -7.86 -1.28
CA ASN A 119 -10.50 -8.59 -0.03
C ASN A 119 -9.13 -8.37 0.61
N LYS A 120 -8.06 -8.32 -0.20
CA LYS A 120 -6.72 -7.97 0.28
C LYS A 120 -6.66 -6.55 0.80
N LEU A 121 -7.20 -5.59 0.06
CA LEU A 121 -7.18 -4.18 0.45
C LEU A 121 -7.89 -3.94 1.79
N ILE A 122 -9.04 -4.59 2.01
CA ILE A 122 -9.80 -4.51 3.26
C ILE A 122 -9.02 -5.13 4.44
N SER A 123 -8.21 -6.17 4.19
CA SER A 123 -7.37 -6.79 5.22
C SER A 123 -6.14 -5.96 5.63
N PHE A 124 -5.82 -4.90 4.88
CA PHE A 124 -4.67 -4.05 5.19
C PHE A 124 -5.03 -2.98 6.21
N GLU A 125 -4.40 -3.05 7.38
CA GLU A 125 -4.58 -2.09 8.46
C GLU A 125 -3.44 -1.05 8.50
N SER A 126 -2.33 -1.34 7.82
CA SER A 126 -1.13 -0.51 7.83
C SER A 126 -0.27 -0.75 6.59
N LEU A 127 0.67 0.16 6.34
CA LEU A 127 1.71 -0.02 5.34
C LEU A 127 2.54 -1.31 5.57
N ASN A 128 2.74 -1.71 6.82
CA ASN A 128 3.44 -2.95 7.15
C ASN A 128 2.67 -4.19 6.65
N HIS A 129 1.33 -4.20 6.71
CA HIS A 129 0.52 -5.29 6.15
C HIS A 129 0.64 -5.35 4.63
N GLN A 130 0.67 -4.19 3.96
CA GLN A 130 0.87 -4.10 2.51
C GLN A 130 2.24 -4.64 2.09
N ALA A 131 3.29 -4.26 2.83
CA ALA A 131 4.65 -4.70 2.54
C ALA A 131 4.85 -6.20 2.82
N LYS A 132 4.25 -6.74 3.88
CA LYS A 132 4.23 -8.18 4.16
C LYS A 132 3.55 -8.97 3.03
N TYR A 133 2.41 -8.46 2.54
CA TYR A 133 1.77 -9.06 1.37
C TYR A 133 2.68 -9.06 0.14
N ALA A 134 3.38 -7.95 -0.14
CA ALA A 134 4.31 -7.88 -1.26
C ALA A 134 5.50 -8.84 -1.07
N GLU A 135 6.05 -8.95 0.13
CA GLU A 135 7.11 -9.89 0.48
C GLU A 135 6.68 -11.34 0.18
N GLU A 136 5.53 -11.75 0.68
CA GLU A 136 4.98 -13.10 0.49
C GLU A 136 4.65 -13.38 -0.99
N ALA A 137 3.96 -12.45 -1.66
CA ALA A 137 3.49 -12.61 -3.03
C ALA A 137 4.63 -12.64 -4.06
N LEU A 138 5.69 -11.86 -3.82
CA LEU A 138 6.85 -11.78 -4.70
C LEU A 138 7.97 -12.74 -4.29
N LYS A 139 7.82 -13.47 -3.17
CA LYS A 139 8.90 -14.24 -2.53
C LYS A 139 10.15 -13.38 -2.26
N GLY A 140 9.91 -12.12 -1.93
CA GLY A 140 10.94 -11.13 -1.69
C GLY A 140 11.37 -11.08 -0.23
N LYS A 141 12.04 -9.98 0.12
CA LYS A 141 12.42 -9.62 1.50
C LYS A 141 12.21 -8.14 1.74
N LEU A 142 11.78 -7.80 2.94
CA LEU A 142 11.88 -6.42 3.43
C LEU A 142 13.36 -5.99 3.53
N VAL A 143 13.68 -4.81 3.02
CA VAL A 143 15.05 -4.27 3.00
C VAL A 143 15.09 -2.81 3.46
N THR A 144 16.25 -2.36 3.93
CA THR A 144 16.47 -0.94 4.23
C THR A 144 16.59 -0.14 2.93
N LYS A 145 16.42 1.19 3.01
CA LYS A 145 16.58 2.09 1.86
C LYS A 145 17.98 1.98 1.24
N GLU A 146 19.01 1.89 2.06
CA GLU A 146 20.41 1.77 1.62
C GLU A 146 20.61 0.46 0.86
N ASN A 147 20.13 -0.65 1.41
CA ASN A 147 20.22 -1.97 0.77
C ASN A 147 19.37 -2.04 -0.50
N PHE A 148 18.19 -1.40 -0.52
CA PHE A 148 17.33 -1.36 -1.69
C PHE A 148 18.04 -0.80 -2.92
N TYR A 149 18.77 0.31 -2.77
CA TYR A 149 19.51 0.88 -3.89
C TYR A 149 20.70 0.03 -4.34
N GLN A 150 21.38 -0.64 -3.41
CA GLN A 150 22.44 -1.59 -3.75
C GLN A 150 21.89 -2.80 -4.50
N LEU A 151 20.73 -3.32 -4.09
CA LEU A 151 20.06 -4.45 -4.72
C LEU A 151 19.50 -4.09 -6.10
N ILE A 152 18.94 -2.89 -6.29
CA ILE A 152 18.52 -2.42 -7.63
C ILE A 152 19.73 -2.30 -8.57
N GLU A 153 20.87 -1.83 -8.07
CA GLU A 153 22.10 -1.67 -8.85
C GLU A 153 22.76 -3.00 -9.22
N ALA A 154 22.73 -3.97 -8.31
CA ALA A 154 23.26 -5.31 -8.51
C ALA A 154 22.24 -6.28 -9.14
N GLY A 155 20.98 -5.87 -9.25
CA GLY A 155 19.86 -6.75 -9.54
C GLY A 155 19.96 -7.39 -10.93
N GLU A 156 19.72 -8.69 -10.98
CA GLU A 156 19.75 -9.44 -12.23
C GLU A 156 18.47 -9.23 -13.05
N ASN A 157 18.52 -9.65 -14.31
CA ASN A 157 17.35 -9.66 -15.18
C ASN A 157 16.24 -10.53 -14.56
N GLY A 158 15.09 -9.93 -14.29
CA GLY A 158 13.94 -10.56 -13.64
C GLY A 158 13.69 -10.06 -12.22
N ALA A 159 14.66 -9.39 -11.59
CA ALA A 159 14.49 -8.87 -10.24
C ALA A 159 13.33 -7.87 -10.15
N LEU A 160 12.62 -7.93 -9.03
CA LEU A 160 11.39 -7.20 -8.74
C LEU A 160 11.58 -6.35 -7.49
N ALA A 161 11.06 -5.13 -7.52
CA ALA A 161 11.07 -4.23 -6.39
C ALA A 161 9.69 -3.62 -6.19
N TRP A 162 9.21 -3.69 -4.96
CA TRP A 162 7.97 -3.07 -4.51
C TRP A 162 8.33 -2.10 -3.39
N PHE A 163 7.85 -0.86 -3.46
CA PHE A 163 8.22 0.17 -2.48
C PHE A 163 7.18 1.27 -2.44
N GLY A 164 7.13 2.00 -1.33
CA GLY A 164 6.15 3.06 -1.17
C GLY A 164 6.14 3.70 0.20
N ASN A 165 5.02 4.35 0.49
CA ASN A 165 4.69 4.93 1.78
C ASN A 165 3.18 4.82 2.05
N ASP A 166 2.68 5.48 3.10
CA ASP A 166 1.26 5.43 3.49
C ASP A 166 0.29 6.01 2.44
N THR A 167 0.80 6.72 1.43
CA THR A 167 -0.02 7.36 0.38
C THR A 167 0.03 6.61 -0.95
N HIS A 168 1.19 6.08 -1.33
CA HIS A 168 1.36 5.48 -2.64
C HIS A 168 2.45 4.41 -2.66
N VAL A 169 2.25 3.45 -3.55
CA VAL A 169 3.13 2.29 -3.74
C VAL A 169 3.39 2.10 -5.23
N LEU A 170 4.61 1.69 -5.55
CA LEU A 170 5.18 1.57 -6.89
C LEU A 170 5.84 0.21 -7.09
N GLY A 171 6.07 -0.15 -8.35
CA GLY A 171 6.81 -1.34 -8.74
C GLY A 171 7.99 -1.03 -9.67
N ILE A 172 9.08 -1.78 -9.56
CA ILE A 172 10.17 -1.82 -10.54
C ILE A 172 10.41 -3.27 -10.96
N ARG A 173 10.57 -3.50 -12.25
CA ARG A 173 11.11 -4.73 -12.82
C ARG A 173 12.41 -4.43 -13.55
N ILE A 174 13.44 -5.24 -13.32
CA ILE A 174 14.71 -5.16 -14.04
C ILE A 174 14.66 -6.11 -15.24
N VAL A 175 14.89 -5.59 -16.45
CA VAL A 175 14.93 -6.38 -17.69
C VAL A 175 16.17 -6.00 -18.48
N GLY A 176 17.17 -6.87 -18.51
CA GLY A 176 18.48 -6.55 -19.06
C GLY A 176 19.09 -5.34 -18.36
N SER A 177 19.35 -4.27 -19.10
CA SER A 177 19.86 -2.98 -18.58
C SER A 177 18.76 -1.93 -18.38
N GLU A 178 17.49 -2.30 -18.49
CA GLU A 178 16.34 -1.40 -18.38
C GLU A 178 15.60 -1.62 -17.06
N TYR A 179 15.13 -0.51 -16.48
CA TYR A 179 14.29 -0.50 -15.28
C TYR A 179 12.88 -0.06 -15.67
N TYR A 180 11.94 -0.99 -15.62
CA TYR A 180 10.52 -0.74 -15.89
C TYR A 180 9.88 -0.28 -14.58
N PHE A 181 9.59 1.01 -14.48
CA PHE A 181 8.99 1.65 -13.31
C PHE A 181 7.48 1.81 -13.52
N TYR A 182 6.69 1.14 -12.67
CA TYR A 182 5.24 1.14 -12.74
C TYR A 182 4.61 2.03 -11.66
N ASP A 183 3.75 2.94 -12.12
CA ASP A 183 2.88 3.78 -11.30
C ASP A 183 1.41 3.38 -11.54
N SER A 184 0.78 2.83 -10.51
CA SER A 184 -0.60 2.35 -10.56
C SER A 184 -1.62 3.48 -10.71
N ASN A 185 -1.35 4.69 -10.20
CA ASN A 185 -2.27 5.82 -10.32
C ASN A 185 -2.49 6.21 -11.78
N GLY A 186 -1.41 6.22 -12.55
CA GLY A 186 -1.47 6.43 -14.00
C GLY A 186 -1.83 5.16 -14.78
N GLY A 187 -1.57 3.98 -14.21
CA GLY A 187 -1.50 2.72 -14.96
C GLY A 187 -0.42 2.81 -16.03
N LYS A 188 0.73 3.42 -15.69
CA LYS A 188 1.80 3.76 -16.62
C LYS A 188 3.09 3.07 -16.24
N VAL A 189 3.83 2.65 -17.25
CA VAL A 189 5.22 2.19 -17.10
C VAL A 189 6.13 3.24 -17.74
N THR A 190 7.15 3.66 -17.00
CA THR A 190 8.24 4.49 -17.50
C THR A 190 9.50 3.63 -17.51
N VAL A 191 10.24 3.66 -18.60
CA VAL A 191 11.48 2.89 -18.73
C VAL A 191 12.66 3.81 -18.48
N PHE A 192 13.52 3.42 -17.56
CA PHE A 192 14.80 4.08 -17.30
C PHE A 192 15.94 3.19 -17.77
N THR A 193 16.95 3.78 -18.40
CA THR A 193 18.23 3.10 -18.71
C THR A 193 19.34 3.53 -17.76
N GLU A 194 19.16 4.67 -17.08
CA GLU A 194 20.14 5.25 -16.17
C GLU A 194 19.65 5.13 -14.72
N LEU A 195 20.43 4.41 -13.90
CA LEU A 195 20.11 4.21 -12.48
C LEU A 195 19.98 5.54 -11.71
N SER A 196 20.76 6.56 -12.10
CA SER A 196 20.70 7.87 -11.45
C SER A 196 19.36 8.60 -11.68
N GLU A 197 18.72 8.39 -12.83
CA GLU A 197 17.39 8.95 -13.14
C GLU A 197 16.28 8.18 -12.42
N LEU A 198 16.40 6.85 -12.38
CA LEU A 198 15.51 6.00 -11.59
C LEU A 198 15.53 6.40 -10.11
N LYS A 199 16.73 6.55 -9.51
CA LYS A 199 16.87 6.98 -8.11
C LYS A 199 16.18 8.33 -7.87
N LYS A 200 16.36 9.32 -8.75
CA LYS A 200 15.66 10.60 -8.68
C LYS A 200 14.14 10.44 -8.74
N GLN A 201 13.64 9.53 -9.58
CA GLN A 201 12.22 9.28 -9.70
C GLN A 201 11.65 8.63 -8.43
N ILE A 202 12.34 7.64 -7.86
CA ILE A 202 11.97 6.98 -6.60
C ILE A 202 11.87 8.01 -5.46
N GLU A 203 12.86 8.89 -5.32
CA GLU A 203 12.91 9.88 -4.23
C GLU A 203 11.78 10.92 -4.28
N LYS A 204 11.15 11.18 -5.45
CA LYS A 204 9.99 12.08 -5.53
C LYS A 204 8.80 11.59 -4.71
N PHE A 205 8.72 10.29 -4.47
CA PHE A 205 7.62 9.68 -3.72
C PHE A 205 7.94 9.52 -2.24
N SER A 206 9.16 9.85 -1.79
CA SER A 206 9.58 9.69 -0.38
C SER A 206 9.20 8.30 0.21
N PRO A 207 9.58 7.18 -0.42
CA PRO A 207 9.25 5.87 0.09
C PRO A 207 9.96 5.59 1.43
N ASN A 208 9.28 4.90 2.33
CA ASN A 208 9.77 4.51 3.64
C ASN A 208 9.63 2.98 3.91
N VAL A 209 9.10 2.22 2.95
CA VAL A 209 9.10 0.76 2.97
C VAL A 209 9.56 0.19 1.62
N PHE A 210 10.32 -0.90 1.67
CA PHE A 210 10.97 -1.49 0.49
C PHE A 210 10.96 -3.01 0.59
N VAL A 211 10.54 -3.66 -0.49
CA VAL A 211 10.58 -5.10 -0.71
C VAL A 211 11.34 -5.37 -2.00
N PHE A 212 12.27 -6.31 -1.97
CA PHE A 212 13.06 -6.73 -3.13
C PHE A 212 12.99 -8.25 -3.29
N ALA A 213 12.84 -8.73 -4.53
CA ALA A 213 12.82 -10.13 -4.89
C ALA A 213 13.76 -10.40 -6.09
N GLU A 214 14.51 -11.49 -6.02
CA GLU A 214 15.42 -11.98 -7.08
C GLU A 214 14.78 -13.11 -7.88
#